data_AF-A0AAD8RHB7-F1
#
_entry.id   AF-A0AAD8RHB7-F1
#
_cell.length_a   1.000
_cell.length_b   1.000
_cell.length_c   1.000
_cell.angle_alpha   90.00
_cell.angle_beta   90.00
_cell.angle_gamma   90.00
#
_symmetry.space_group_name_H-M   'P 1'
#
loop_
_entity.id
_entity.type
_entity.pdbx_description
1 polymer ?
#
loop_
_entity_poly.entity_id
_entity_poly.type
_entity_poly.pdbx_seq_one_letter_code
_entity_poly.pdbx_strand_id
1 'polypeptide(L)'
;MLNAIAGAYSENLPIICIADGPNSNDYGTNRILHHTIGVPDFSQELRCFQTITCHQAVVTNLDDAHEQIDTAIATALRESKPVYLSSSCNLPGIPHSTFTRDPVPFFLAPRISNKMGLEAAVEATVQFLNKAVKPVLVGGPKLRVAKAQKAFIDLVDASGYAYAIMPSTKGLVPETHPHFLGTYWVASSIHPRRELSRDRKHFTRRPGEGLRQQIWPWSARPRREPRRTNTSAVEM
;
A
#
# COMPACT_ATOMS: atom_id res chain seq x y z
N MET A 1 15.52 14.11 2.99
CA MET A 1 15.20 12.66 2.98
C MET A 1 13.74 12.38 3.32
N LEU A 2 13.23 12.87 4.46
CA LEU A 2 11.87 12.59 4.96
C LEU A 2 10.74 12.76 3.92
N ASN A 3 10.70 13.89 3.20
CA ASN A 3 9.70 14.14 2.15
C ASN A 3 9.73 13.10 1.02
N ALA A 4 10.92 12.64 0.63
CA ALA A 4 11.08 11.64 -0.42
C ALA A 4 10.57 10.27 0.05
N ILE A 5 10.81 9.91 1.31
CA ILE A 5 10.31 8.67 1.91
C ILE A 5 8.78 8.70 2.05
N ALA A 6 8.19 9.83 2.44
CA ALA A 6 6.74 10.00 2.44
C ALA A 6 6.16 9.84 1.02
N GLY A 7 6.83 10.39 -0.01
CA GLY A 7 6.47 10.18 -1.42
C GLY A 7 6.54 8.71 -1.83
N ALA A 8 7.63 8.01 -1.47
CA ALA A 8 7.79 6.58 -1.72
C ALA A 8 6.70 5.74 -1.04
N TYR A 9 6.29 6.14 0.17
CA TYR A 9 5.18 5.50 0.88
C TYR A 9 3.86 5.69 0.11
N SER A 10 3.57 6.91 -0.35
CA SER A 10 2.38 7.20 -1.19
C SER A 10 2.37 6.33 -2.45
N GLU A 11 3.49 6.23 -3.14
CA GLU A 11 3.62 5.56 -4.43
C GLU A 11 3.87 4.05 -4.36
N ASN A 12 3.85 3.45 -3.16
CA ASN A 12 4.11 2.03 -2.96
C ASN A 12 5.47 1.61 -3.57
N LEU A 13 6.53 2.31 -3.16
CA LEU A 13 7.91 2.02 -3.57
C LEU A 13 8.69 1.42 -2.40
N PRO A 14 9.35 0.25 -2.59
CA PRO A 14 10.15 -0.39 -1.55
C PRO A 14 11.53 0.28 -1.42
N ILE A 15 11.57 1.49 -0.86
CA ILE A 15 12.83 2.20 -0.60
C ILE A 15 13.35 1.87 0.80
N ILE A 16 14.62 1.48 0.88
CA ILE A 16 15.32 1.28 2.16
C ILE A 16 16.07 2.58 2.48
N CYS A 17 15.61 3.29 3.50
CA CYS A 17 16.22 4.52 3.98
C CYS A 17 17.24 4.18 5.07
N ILE A 18 18.53 4.28 4.75
CA ILE A 18 19.61 4.00 5.69
C ILE A 18 20.12 5.32 6.28
N ALA A 19 20.15 5.39 7.61
CA ALA A 19 20.70 6.51 8.37
C ALA A 19 21.80 6.02 9.33
N ASP A 20 22.74 6.89 9.63
CA ASP A 20 23.71 6.66 10.69
C ASP A 20 23.07 6.99 12.05
N GLY A 21 23.38 6.19 13.06
CA GLY A 21 22.88 6.33 14.42
C GLY A 21 24.01 6.69 15.39
N PRO A 22 23.67 7.21 16.59
CA PRO A 22 24.64 7.42 17.67
C PRO A 22 25.48 6.18 17.97
N ASN A 23 26.64 6.38 18.59
CA ASN A 23 27.43 5.27 19.10
C ASN A 23 26.56 4.43 20.05
N SER A 24 26.62 3.11 19.94
CA SER A 24 25.78 2.22 20.75
C SER A 24 25.99 2.42 22.25
N ASN A 25 27.16 2.89 22.69
CA ASN A 25 27.48 3.19 24.08
C ASN A 25 26.87 4.51 24.61
N ASP A 26 26.32 5.36 23.74
CA ASP A 26 25.71 6.63 24.16
C ASP A 26 24.24 6.46 24.56
N TYR A 27 23.57 5.41 24.07
CA TYR A 27 22.19 5.10 24.47
C TYR A 27 22.10 4.86 25.98
N GLY A 28 21.10 5.46 26.64
CA GLY A 28 20.93 5.38 28.09
C GLY A 28 21.85 6.30 28.89
N THR A 29 22.67 7.12 28.24
CA THR A 29 23.46 8.18 28.89
C THR A 29 22.75 9.55 28.77
N ASN A 30 23.20 10.55 29.53
CA ASN A 30 22.74 11.95 29.40
C ASN A 30 23.60 12.77 28.42
N ARG A 31 24.32 12.12 27.50
CA ARG A 31 25.17 12.81 26.53
C ARG A 31 24.33 13.56 25.52
N ILE A 32 24.79 14.76 25.18
CA ILE A 32 24.25 15.55 24.07
C ILE A 32 25.23 15.41 22.91
N LEU A 33 24.73 14.99 21.75
CA LEU A 33 25.56 14.70 20.59
C LEU A 33 25.38 15.77 19.51
N HIS A 34 26.45 16.01 18.75
CA HIS A 34 26.37 16.75 17.49
C HIS A 34 25.38 16.06 16.52
N HIS A 35 24.74 16.83 15.64
CA HIS A 35 23.62 16.38 14.78
C HIS A 35 22.33 15.96 15.49
N THR A 36 22.17 16.25 16.79
CA THR A 36 20.88 16.18 17.50
C THR A 36 20.33 17.58 17.75
N ILE A 37 19.09 17.69 18.26
CA ILE A 37 18.49 18.99 18.62
C ILE A 37 18.98 19.54 19.98
N GLY A 38 20.01 18.94 20.58
CA GLY A 38 20.57 19.41 21.85
C GLY A 38 19.91 18.82 23.10
N VAL A 39 19.28 17.65 23.00
CA VAL A 39 18.69 16.92 24.14
C VAL A 39 19.12 15.45 24.12
N PRO A 40 19.21 14.78 25.29
CA PRO A 40 19.60 13.37 25.39
C PRO A 40 18.45 12.41 25.04
N ASP A 41 17.81 12.61 23.89
CA ASP A 41 16.79 11.72 23.32
C ASP A 41 17.11 11.44 21.84
N PHE A 42 17.71 10.28 21.59
CA PHE A 42 18.11 9.85 20.26
C PHE A 42 16.98 9.22 19.44
N SER A 43 15.79 9.05 20.00
CA SER A 43 14.66 8.45 19.28
C SER A 43 13.87 9.44 18.40
N GLN A 44 14.26 10.71 18.39
CA GLN A 44 13.58 11.76 17.63
C GLN A 44 13.56 11.51 16.13
N GLU A 45 14.71 11.15 15.55
CA GLU A 45 14.79 10.83 14.13
C GLU A 45 13.90 9.64 13.78
N LEU A 46 13.98 8.57 14.56
CA LEU A 46 13.12 7.39 14.41
C LEU A 46 11.63 7.78 14.38
N ARG A 47 11.17 8.61 15.33
CA ARG A 47 9.78 9.07 15.41
C ARG A 47 9.32 9.82 14.15
N CYS A 48 10.21 10.56 13.51
CA CYS A 48 9.93 11.25 12.25
C CYS A 48 9.65 10.27 11.09
N PHE A 49 10.27 9.07 11.10
CA PHE A 49 10.06 8.06 10.07
C PHE A 49 8.92 7.08 10.36
N GLN A 50 8.51 6.91 11.63
CA GLN A 50 7.51 5.92 12.06
C GLN A 50 6.20 5.96 11.26
N THR A 51 5.70 7.17 10.97
CA THR A 51 4.40 7.36 10.30
C THR A 51 4.46 7.24 8.79
N ILE A 52 5.66 7.24 8.20
CA ILE A 52 5.89 7.29 6.75
C ILE A 52 6.71 6.11 6.24
N THR A 53 6.92 5.08 7.06
CA THR A 53 7.58 3.82 6.70
C THR A 53 6.78 2.64 7.23
N CYS A 54 6.86 1.48 6.59
CA CYS A 54 6.11 0.28 7.03
C CYS A 54 6.83 -0.52 8.12
N HIS A 55 8.13 -0.26 8.31
CA HIS A 55 8.95 -0.88 9.33
C HIS A 55 10.13 0.04 9.66
N GLN A 56 10.61 -0.04 10.89
CA GLN A 56 11.78 0.69 11.36
C GLN A 56 12.69 -0.24 12.14
N ALA A 57 13.98 -0.22 11.83
CA ALA A 57 15.02 -0.98 12.52
C ALA A 57 16.09 0.00 13.04
N VAL A 58 16.57 -0.23 14.27
CA VAL A 58 17.65 0.55 14.89
C VAL A 58 18.67 -0.42 15.43
N VAL A 59 19.73 -0.62 14.65
CA VAL A 59 20.80 -1.56 14.93
C VAL A 59 21.77 -0.94 15.95
N THR A 60 21.74 -1.47 17.17
CA THR A 60 22.61 -1.07 18.29
C THR A 60 23.50 -2.19 18.80
N ASN A 61 23.23 -3.44 18.38
CA ASN A 61 24.03 -4.63 18.64
C ASN A 61 24.25 -5.40 17.33
N LEU A 62 25.39 -6.09 17.19
CA LEU A 62 25.72 -6.94 16.05
C LEU A 62 25.03 -8.31 16.10
N ASP A 63 24.72 -8.81 17.30
CA ASP A 63 24.14 -10.15 17.50
C ASP A 63 22.80 -10.28 16.75
N ASP A 64 21.97 -9.24 16.75
CA ASP A 64 20.64 -9.18 16.15
C ASP A 64 20.57 -8.31 14.87
N ALA A 65 21.68 -7.67 14.48
CA ALA A 65 21.73 -6.78 13.32
C ALA A 65 21.25 -7.44 12.03
N HIS A 66 21.68 -8.69 11.80
CA HIS A 66 21.33 -9.47 10.61
C HIS A 66 19.81 -9.68 10.49
N GLU A 67 19.14 -10.10 11.57
CA GLU A 67 17.70 -10.31 11.61
C GLU A 67 16.93 -9.01 11.39
N GLN A 68 17.36 -7.91 12.02
CA GLN A 68 16.74 -6.60 11.85
C GLN A 68 16.84 -6.11 10.39
N ILE A 69 18.02 -6.24 9.77
CA ILE A 69 18.26 -5.85 8.37
C ILE A 69 17.40 -6.70 7.43
N ASP A 70 17.44 -8.02 7.55
CA ASP A 70 16.69 -8.93 6.68
C ASP A 70 15.18 -8.73 6.83
N THR A 71 14.70 -8.50 8.05
CA THR A 71 13.29 -8.20 8.33
C THR A 71 12.86 -6.88 7.69
N ALA A 72 13.70 -5.84 7.76
CA ALA A 72 13.42 -4.56 7.13
C ALA A 72 13.35 -4.71 5.60
N ILE A 73 14.33 -5.38 4.98
CA ILE A 73 14.36 -5.63 3.53
C ILE A 73 13.14 -6.45 3.09
N ALA A 74 12.86 -7.56 3.78
CA ALA A 74 11.72 -8.42 3.49
C ALA A 74 10.39 -7.69 3.61
N THR A 75 10.25 -6.84 4.64
CA THR A 75 9.02 -6.06 4.86
C THR A 75 8.86 -4.96 3.81
N ALA A 76 9.94 -4.28 3.41
CA ALA A 76 9.90 -3.28 2.34
C ALA A 76 9.38 -3.89 1.05
N LEU A 77 9.95 -5.04 0.65
CA LEU A 77 9.59 -5.75 -0.57
C LEU A 77 8.17 -6.33 -0.51
N ARG A 78 7.81 -6.97 0.61
CA ARG A 78 6.48 -7.58 0.81
C ARG A 78 5.37 -6.55 0.76
N GLU A 79 5.55 -5.42 1.43
CA GLU A 79 4.52 -4.36 1.47
C GLU A 79 4.61 -3.42 0.27
N SER A 80 5.72 -3.46 -0.49
CA SER A 80 6.06 -2.42 -1.48
C SER A 80 5.97 -1.03 -0.84
N LYS A 81 6.62 -0.87 0.31
CA LYS A 81 6.61 0.36 1.11
C LYS A 81 8.02 0.64 1.63
N PRO A 82 8.34 1.90 1.93
CA PRO A 82 9.66 2.23 2.42
C PRO A 82 9.84 1.78 3.87
N VAL A 83 11.09 1.48 4.23
CA VAL A 83 11.53 1.16 5.58
C VAL A 83 12.64 2.09 6.02
N TYR A 84 12.73 2.35 7.32
CA TYR A 84 13.84 3.09 7.93
C TYR A 84 14.78 2.12 8.64
N LEU A 85 16.07 2.26 8.41
CA LEU A 85 17.11 1.47 9.04
C LEU A 85 18.21 2.41 9.54
N SER A 86 18.39 2.46 10.86
CA SER A 86 19.50 3.17 11.48
C SER A 86 20.52 2.17 11.99
N SER A 87 21.82 2.46 11.83
CA SER A 87 22.91 1.67 12.41
C SER A 87 23.78 2.55 13.28
N SER A 88 24.09 2.11 14.49
CA SER A 88 25.03 2.81 15.36
C SER A 88 26.41 2.90 14.71
N CYS A 89 27.01 4.10 14.70
CA CYS A 89 28.20 4.42 13.90
C CYS A 89 29.46 3.60 14.24
N ASN A 90 29.51 2.98 15.43
CA ASN A 90 30.64 2.17 15.89
C ASN A 90 30.56 0.69 15.53
N LEU A 91 29.46 0.23 14.91
CA LEU A 91 29.27 -1.18 14.55
C LEU A 91 29.82 -1.55 13.15
N PRO A 92 29.67 -0.68 12.11
CA PRO A 92 30.21 -0.99 10.80
C PRO A 92 31.71 -1.31 10.83
N GLY A 93 32.10 -2.36 10.12
CA GLY A 93 33.50 -2.80 10.02
C GLY A 93 33.97 -3.75 11.12
N ILE A 94 33.16 -4.00 12.16
CA ILE A 94 33.44 -5.05 13.14
C ILE A 94 33.11 -6.42 12.50
N PRO A 95 34.06 -7.36 12.45
CA PRO A 95 33.78 -8.72 12.00
C PRO A 95 32.79 -9.41 12.94
N HIS A 96 31.78 -10.08 12.37
CA HIS A 96 30.79 -10.82 13.14
C HIS A 96 30.33 -12.06 12.36
N SER A 97 30.13 -13.19 13.04
CA SER A 97 29.94 -14.50 12.41
C SER A 97 28.66 -14.63 11.59
N THR A 98 27.65 -13.79 11.86
CA THR A 98 26.38 -13.78 11.10
C THR A 98 26.48 -13.07 9.76
N PHE A 99 27.54 -12.28 9.52
CA PHE A 99 27.77 -11.59 8.26
C PHE A 99 28.83 -12.34 7.44
N THR A 100 28.36 -13.12 6.45
CA THR A 100 29.22 -13.86 5.53
C THR A 100 29.46 -13.05 4.26
N ARG A 101 30.61 -13.29 3.58
CA ARG A 101 30.86 -12.71 2.25
C ARG A 101 30.11 -13.44 1.14
N ASP A 102 29.80 -14.71 1.38
CA ASP A 102 29.02 -15.51 0.44
C ASP A 102 27.56 -15.07 0.47
N PRO A 103 26.94 -14.84 -0.71
CA PRO A 103 25.56 -14.40 -0.78
C PRO A 103 24.62 -15.49 -0.26
N VAL A 104 23.81 -15.15 0.73
CA VAL A 104 22.74 -16.01 1.22
C VAL A 104 21.54 -15.86 0.27
N PRO A 105 20.95 -16.96 -0.23
CA PRO A 105 19.75 -16.89 -1.05
C PRO A 105 18.60 -16.21 -0.29
N PHE A 106 18.20 -15.03 -0.74
CA PHE A 106 17.08 -14.32 -0.16
C PHE A 106 15.76 -14.83 -0.75
N PHE A 107 14.88 -15.37 0.10
CA PHE A 107 13.60 -15.91 -0.33
C PHE A 107 12.43 -15.15 0.31
N LEU A 108 11.58 -14.57 -0.54
CA LEU A 108 10.28 -14.05 -0.13
C LEU A 108 9.21 -15.06 -0.53
N ALA A 109 8.50 -15.59 0.47
CA ALA A 109 7.36 -16.44 0.23
C ALA A 109 6.35 -15.70 -0.68
N PRO A 110 5.94 -16.31 -1.80
CA PRO A 110 4.95 -15.70 -2.68
C PRO A 110 3.62 -15.53 -1.92
N ARG A 111 2.88 -14.48 -2.23
CA ARG A 111 1.51 -14.34 -1.74
C ARG A 111 0.64 -15.38 -2.45
N ILE A 112 0.20 -16.39 -1.70
CA ILE A 112 -0.68 -17.45 -2.22
C ILE A 112 -2.11 -17.10 -1.81
N SER A 113 -3.01 -17.04 -2.78
CA SER A 113 -4.44 -16.88 -2.52
C SER A 113 -5.01 -18.17 -1.93
N ASN A 114 -5.94 -18.05 -0.97
CA ASN A 114 -6.72 -19.19 -0.53
C ASN A 114 -7.57 -19.72 -1.71
N LYS A 115 -7.46 -21.03 -2.00
CA LYS A 115 -8.11 -21.64 -3.17
C LYS A 115 -9.63 -21.46 -3.18
N MET A 116 -10.30 -21.81 -2.08
CA MET A 116 -11.77 -21.68 -1.97
C MET A 116 -12.22 -20.22 -2.09
N GLY A 117 -11.48 -19.30 -1.45
CA GLY A 117 -11.76 -17.87 -1.53
C GLY A 117 -11.57 -17.31 -2.95
N LEU A 118 -10.55 -17.77 -3.66
CA LEU A 118 -10.31 -17.40 -5.05
C LEU A 118 -11.43 -17.88 -5.97
N GLU A 119 -11.82 -19.15 -5.86
CA GLU A 119 -12.91 -19.74 -6.65
C GLU A 119 -14.24 -19.01 -6.41
N ALA A 120 -14.58 -18.75 -5.13
CA ALA A 120 -15.78 -18.01 -4.78
C ALA A 120 -15.78 -16.57 -5.33
N ALA A 121 -14.63 -15.88 -5.28
CA ALA A 121 -14.50 -14.52 -5.81
C ALA A 121 -14.62 -14.47 -7.33
N VAL A 122 -14.06 -15.46 -8.03
CA VAL A 122 -14.17 -15.59 -9.49
C VAL A 122 -15.63 -15.83 -9.89
N GLU A 123 -16.29 -16.81 -9.26
CA GLU A 123 -17.69 -17.15 -9.56
C GLU A 123 -18.61 -15.93 -9.35
N ALA A 124 -18.50 -15.25 -8.21
CA ALA A 124 -19.30 -14.06 -7.93
C ALA A 124 -19.04 -12.93 -8.95
N THR A 125 -17.79 -12.76 -9.38
CA THR A 125 -17.41 -11.74 -10.38
C THR A 125 -17.99 -12.06 -11.75
N VAL A 126 -17.90 -13.32 -12.19
CA VAL A 126 -18.47 -13.78 -13.47
C VAL A 126 -19.99 -13.61 -13.47
N GLN A 127 -20.68 -14.01 -12.39
CA GLN A 127 -22.13 -13.83 -12.26
C GLN A 127 -22.54 -12.35 -12.32
N PHE A 128 -21.73 -11.45 -11.73
CA PHE A 128 -21.97 -10.02 -11.79
C PHE A 128 -21.78 -9.47 -13.20
N LEU A 129 -20.69 -9.85 -13.88
CA LEU A 129 -20.35 -9.38 -15.23
C LEU A 129 -21.32 -9.90 -16.30
N ASN A 130 -21.79 -11.14 -16.19
CA ASN A 130 -22.77 -11.73 -17.12
C ASN A 130 -24.13 -11.01 -17.10
N LYS A 131 -24.45 -10.27 -16.02
CA LYS A 131 -25.67 -9.44 -15.92
C LYS A 131 -25.46 -8.03 -16.49
N ALA A 132 -24.22 -7.64 -16.78
CA ALA A 132 -23.89 -6.34 -17.33
C ALA A 132 -24.08 -6.34 -18.87
N VAL A 133 -24.59 -5.23 -19.41
CA VAL A 133 -24.86 -5.11 -20.86
C VAL A 133 -23.61 -4.67 -21.62
N LYS A 134 -22.81 -3.77 -21.04
CA LYS A 134 -21.56 -3.24 -21.62
C LYS A 134 -20.54 -2.98 -20.51
N PRO A 135 -19.95 -4.03 -19.91
CA PRO A 135 -18.93 -3.86 -18.90
C PRO A 135 -17.66 -3.22 -19.49
N VAL A 136 -16.98 -2.41 -18.68
CA VAL A 136 -15.68 -1.80 -19.02
C VAL A 136 -14.74 -2.02 -17.85
N LEU A 137 -13.53 -2.50 -18.16
CA LEU A 137 -12.48 -2.71 -17.17
C LEU A 137 -11.72 -1.39 -16.94
N VAL A 138 -11.37 -1.10 -15.69
CA VAL A 138 -10.59 0.10 -15.36
C VAL A 138 -9.32 -0.29 -14.62
N GLY A 139 -8.16 -0.05 -15.25
CA GLY A 139 -6.85 -0.25 -14.65
C GLY A 139 -6.57 0.82 -13.60
N GLY A 140 -6.45 0.40 -12.33
CA GLY A 140 -6.19 1.28 -11.18
C GLY A 140 -4.70 1.40 -10.80
N PRO A 141 -4.35 2.26 -9.82
CA PRO A 141 -2.95 2.56 -9.44
C PRO A 141 -2.15 1.36 -8.92
N LYS A 142 -2.82 0.35 -8.36
CA LYS A 142 -2.15 -0.81 -7.73
C LYS A 142 -1.73 -1.91 -8.70
N LEU A 143 -1.95 -1.73 -10.00
CA LEU A 143 -1.69 -2.73 -11.03
C LEU A 143 -0.21 -3.16 -11.05
N ARG A 144 0.71 -2.19 -10.91
CA ARG A 144 2.17 -2.43 -10.79
C ARG A 144 2.52 -3.22 -9.52
N VAL A 145 1.98 -2.79 -8.38
CA VAL A 145 2.28 -3.40 -7.06
C VAL A 145 1.81 -4.84 -7.01
N ALA A 146 0.64 -5.13 -7.59
CA ALA A 146 0.10 -6.47 -7.71
C ALA A 146 0.78 -7.33 -8.78
N LYS A 147 1.71 -6.77 -9.57
CA LYS A 147 2.32 -7.41 -10.75
C LYS A 147 1.27 -7.99 -11.71
N ALA A 148 0.13 -7.31 -11.83
CA ALA A 148 -1.06 -7.82 -12.50
C ALA A 148 -1.24 -7.29 -13.94
N GLN A 149 -0.22 -6.62 -14.51
CA GLN A 149 -0.29 -6.01 -15.85
C GLN A 149 -0.67 -7.01 -16.92
N LYS A 150 0.05 -8.14 -16.94
CA LYS A 150 -0.21 -9.21 -17.91
C LYS A 150 -1.59 -9.84 -17.70
N ALA A 151 -1.90 -10.25 -16.47
CA ALA A 151 -3.18 -10.86 -16.13
C ALA A 151 -4.39 -9.96 -16.43
N PHE A 152 -4.23 -8.64 -16.28
CA PHE A 152 -5.26 -7.67 -16.65
C PHE A 152 -5.51 -7.66 -18.17
N ILE A 153 -4.46 -7.74 -18.98
CA ILE A 153 -4.59 -7.84 -20.44
C ILE A 153 -5.12 -9.20 -20.87
N ASP A 154 -4.66 -10.29 -20.25
CA ASP A 154 -5.20 -11.63 -20.50
C ASP A 154 -6.72 -11.67 -20.23
N LEU A 155 -7.21 -10.94 -19.21
CA LEU A 155 -8.63 -10.77 -18.94
C LEU A 155 -9.35 -9.92 -19.99
N VAL A 156 -8.73 -8.84 -20.47
CA VAL A 156 -9.26 -8.01 -21.58
C VAL A 156 -9.46 -8.87 -22.83
N ASP A 157 -8.45 -9.66 -23.19
CA ASP A 157 -8.48 -10.51 -24.38
C ASP A 157 -9.52 -11.62 -24.27
N ALA A 158 -9.59 -12.30 -23.12
CA ALA A 158 -10.54 -13.37 -22.88
C ALA A 158 -12.00 -12.88 -22.83
N SER A 159 -12.23 -11.66 -22.33
CA SER A 159 -13.59 -11.10 -22.17
C SER A 159 -14.06 -10.29 -23.38
N GLY A 160 -13.13 -9.79 -24.20
CA GLY A 160 -13.42 -8.81 -25.26
C GLY A 160 -13.90 -7.45 -24.74
N TYR A 161 -13.78 -7.20 -23.43
CA TYR A 161 -14.25 -5.96 -22.82
C TYR A 161 -13.34 -4.80 -23.18
N ALA A 162 -13.96 -3.65 -23.43
CA ALA A 162 -13.22 -2.41 -23.52
C ALA A 162 -12.59 -2.07 -22.16
N TYR A 163 -11.43 -1.40 -22.16
CA TYR A 163 -10.80 -0.96 -20.93
C TYR A 163 -10.29 0.47 -21.00
N ALA A 164 -10.26 1.11 -19.83
CA ALA A 164 -9.66 2.41 -19.61
C ALA A 164 -8.64 2.33 -18.48
N ILE A 165 -7.83 3.36 -18.31
CA ILE A 165 -6.86 3.46 -17.22
C ILE A 165 -7.06 4.74 -16.41
N MET A 166 -6.75 4.69 -15.12
CA MET A 166 -6.60 5.91 -14.33
C MET A 166 -5.27 6.62 -14.68
N PRO A 167 -5.13 7.94 -14.45
CA PRO A 167 -3.89 8.67 -14.73
C PRO A 167 -2.64 8.04 -14.11
N SER A 168 -2.76 7.53 -12.87
CA SER A 168 -1.70 6.83 -12.13
C SER A 168 -1.24 5.50 -12.75
N THR A 169 -1.96 5.02 -13.76
CA THR A 169 -1.75 3.72 -14.42
C THR A 169 -1.26 3.90 -15.86
N LYS A 170 -1.00 5.14 -16.27
CA LYS A 170 -0.44 5.48 -17.58
C LYS A 170 0.85 4.69 -17.84
N GLY A 171 0.95 4.09 -19.02
CA GLY A 171 2.11 3.28 -19.43
C GLY A 171 2.24 1.92 -18.74
N LEU A 172 1.34 1.51 -17.83
CA LEU A 172 1.41 0.19 -17.19
C LEU A 172 0.75 -0.94 -18.00
N VAL A 173 -0.05 -0.59 -19.00
CA VAL A 173 -0.71 -1.51 -19.92
C VAL A 173 -0.59 -0.96 -21.34
N PRO A 174 -0.66 -1.81 -22.39
CA PRO A 174 -0.57 -1.34 -23.78
C PRO A 174 -1.64 -0.28 -24.07
N GLU A 175 -1.29 0.75 -24.82
CA GLU A 175 -2.25 1.79 -25.25
C GLU A 175 -2.64 1.66 -26.73
N THR A 176 -1.93 0.78 -27.45
CA THR A 176 -2.21 0.43 -28.85
C THR A 176 -3.24 -0.70 -28.97
N HIS A 177 -3.74 -1.22 -27.86
CA HIS A 177 -4.68 -2.32 -27.85
C HIS A 177 -6.02 -1.91 -28.48
N PRO A 178 -6.65 -2.73 -29.34
CA PRO A 178 -7.89 -2.38 -30.02
C PRO A 178 -9.06 -2.10 -29.07
N HIS A 179 -9.03 -2.66 -27.86
CA HIS A 179 -10.05 -2.45 -26.82
C HIS A 179 -9.76 -1.26 -25.87
N PHE A 180 -8.67 -0.50 -26.08
CA PHE A 180 -8.31 0.63 -25.22
C PHE A 180 -9.17 1.87 -25.49
N LEU A 181 -9.78 2.42 -24.43
CA LEU A 181 -10.64 3.61 -24.48
C LEU A 181 -9.94 4.91 -24.07
N GLY A 182 -8.70 4.84 -23.59
CA GLY A 182 -7.98 6.00 -23.05
C GLY A 182 -8.07 6.14 -21.53
N THR A 183 -7.93 7.37 -21.05
CA THR A 183 -7.85 7.68 -19.62
C THR A 183 -9.22 7.96 -19.02
N TYR A 184 -9.59 7.22 -17.98
CA TYR A 184 -10.77 7.48 -17.15
C TYR A 184 -10.43 8.45 -16.02
N TRP A 185 -10.94 9.69 -16.12
CA TRP A 185 -10.77 10.72 -15.09
C TRP A 185 -12.09 11.47 -14.87
N VAL A 186 -12.76 11.21 -13.74
CA VAL A 186 -14.14 11.64 -13.42
C VAL A 186 -14.44 13.13 -13.69
N ALA A 187 -13.46 14.02 -13.54
CA ALA A 187 -13.64 15.47 -13.76
C ALA A 187 -13.17 15.98 -15.14
N SER A 188 -12.19 15.32 -15.77
CA SER A 188 -11.45 15.86 -16.93
C SER A 188 -11.52 14.99 -18.18
N SER A 189 -12.38 13.98 -18.21
CA SER A 189 -12.61 13.17 -19.41
C SER A 189 -13.29 14.02 -20.50
N ILE A 190 -12.47 14.63 -21.35
CA ILE A 190 -12.84 15.42 -22.54
C ILE A 190 -13.46 14.50 -23.62
N HIS A 191 -14.64 14.90 -24.11
CA HIS A 191 -15.59 14.39 -25.14
C HIS A 191 -15.16 13.31 -26.18
N PRO A 192 -16.10 12.53 -26.80
CA PRO A 192 -17.52 12.29 -26.53
C PRO A 192 -17.78 10.80 -26.22
N ARG A 193 -17.55 10.36 -24.98
CA ARG A 193 -18.05 9.05 -24.48
C ARG A 193 -18.65 9.18 -23.07
N ARG A 194 -19.31 10.31 -22.81
CA ARG A 194 -20.06 10.55 -21.56
C ARG A 194 -21.28 9.65 -21.39
N GLU A 195 -21.71 8.95 -22.44
CA GLU A 195 -22.82 7.99 -22.38
C GLU A 195 -22.50 6.70 -21.62
N LEU A 196 -21.23 6.36 -21.42
CA LEU A 196 -20.85 5.13 -20.70
C LEU A 196 -21.15 5.17 -19.19
N SER A 197 -21.40 6.34 -18.59
CA SER A 197 -21.70 6.45 -17.15
C SER A 197 -23.08 7.04 -16.81
N ARG A 198 -23.81 7.60 -17.78
CA ARG A 198 -25.07 8.32 -17.49
C ARG A 198 -26.33 7.45 -17.47
N ASP A 199 -26.27 6.23 -17.99
CA ASP A 199 -27.47 5.40 -18.20
C ASP A 199 -27.80 4.36 -17.12
N ARG A 200 -27.27 4.46 -15.89
CA ARG A 200 -27.73 3.58 -14.78
C ARG A 200 -27.96 4.33 -13.48
N LYS A 201 -29.24 4.33 -13.06
CA LYS A 201 -29.83 4.86 -11.82
C LYS A 201 -29.35 4.19 -10.51
N HIS A 202 -28.06 3.84 -10.36
CA HIS A 202 -27.58 3.19 -9.14
C HIS A 202 -26.29 3.77 -8.53
N PHE A 203 -25.75 4.87 -9.04
CA PHE A 203 -24.68 5.60 -8.35
C PHE A 203 -25.21 6.92 -7.79
N THR A 204 -25.86 6.87 -6.63
CA THR A 204 -26.25 8.08 -5.90
C THR A 204 -25.00 8.78 -5.36
N ARG A 205 -24.60 9.83 -6.07
CA ARG A 205 -23.65 10.84 -5.61
C ARG A 205 -24.25 11.52 -4.36
N ARG A 206 -23.65 11.33 -3.18
CA ARG A 206 -23.90 12.24 -2.04
C ARG A 206 -23.14 13.55 -2.32
N PRO A 207 -23.79 14.72 -2.29
CA PRO A 207 -23.09 15.99 -2.44
C PRO A 207 -22.25 16.25 -1.18
N GLY A 208 -20.92 16.35 -1.31
CA GLY A 208 -20.03 16.77 -0.21
C GLY A 208 -18.71 16.01 -0.08
N GLU A 209 -18.55 14.83 -0.70
CA GLU A 209 -17.32 14.04 -0.59
C GLU A 209 -16.39 14.31 -1.78
N GLY A 210 -15.31 15.06 -1.54
CA GLY A 210 -14.19 15.13 -2.47
C GLY A 210 -13.48 13.78 -2.54
N LEU A 211 -13.10 13.34 -3.74
CA LEU A 211 -12.20 12.20 -3.98
C LEU A 211 -10.80 12.51 -3.43
N ARG A 212 -10.64 12.56 -2.11
CA ARG A 212 -9.35 12.30 -1.48
C ARG A 212 -9.14 10.79 -1.47
N GLN A 213 -7.91 10.36 -1.69
CA GLN A 213 -7.48 8.98 -1.55
C GLN A 213 -7.82 8.48 -0.14
N GLN A 214 -9.02 7.94 0.05
CA GLN A 214 -9.42 7.31 1.31
C GLN A 214 -8.96 5.86 1.26
N ILE A 215 -7.82 5.65 1.94
CA ILE A 215 -7.49 4.40 2.59
C ILE A 215 -8.68 4.06 3.50
N TRP A 216 -9.44 3.01 3.18
CA TRP A 216 -10.45 2.45 4.08
C TRP A 216 -9.75 1.49 5.06
N PRO A 217 -9.69 1.77 6.37
CA PRO A 217 -9.43 0.74 7.35
C PRO A 217 -10.74 -0.03 7.56
N TRP A 218 -10.74 -1.31 7.19
CA TRP A 218 -11.82 -2.23 7.51
C TRP A 218 -11.85 -2.44 9.03
N SER A 219 -12.83 -1.88 9.72
CA SER A 219 -13.24 -2.37 11.04
C SER A 219 -14.75 -2.58 11.02
N ALA A 220 -15.16 -3.84 11.14
CA ALA A 220 -16.55 -4.23 11.20
C ALA A 220 -17.13 -3.85 12.58
N ARG A 221 -18.17 -3.02 12.60
CA ARG A 221 -19.13 -2.99 13.72
C ARG A 221 -20.53 -3.34 13.20
N PRO A 222 -21.27 -4.24 13.86
CA PRO A 222 -22.61 -4.59 13.44
C PRO A 222 -23.59 -3.42 13.68
N ARG A 223 -24.53 -3.23 12.75
CA ARG A 223 -25.60 -2.22 12.82
C ARG A 223 -26.48 -2.47 14.04
N ARG A 224 -26.74 -1.44 14.84
CA ARG A 224 -27.86 -1.42 15.80
C ARG A 224 -29.15 -1.14 15.04
N GLU A 225 -30.17 -1.97 15.27
CA GLU A 225 -31.54 -1.75 14.81
C GLU A 225 -32.20 -0.57 15.56
N PRO A 226 -33.15 0.14 14.93
CA PRO A 226 -33.88 1.23 15.57
C PRO A 226 -34.90 0.68 16.56
N ARG A 227 -34.87 1.17 17.81
CA ARG A 227 -35.88 0.89 18.83
C ARG A 227 -37.24 1.40 18.36
N ARG A 228 -38.23 0.50 18.32
CA ARG A 228 -39.65 0.85 18.26
C ARG A 228 -40.05 1.50 19.60
N THR A 229 -40.66 2.66 19.55
CA THR A 229 -41.36 3.28 20.68
C THR A 229 -42.69 2.55 20.87
N ASN A 230 -42.84 1.79 21.95
CA ASN A 230 -44.14 1.33 22.41
C ASN A 230 -44.72 2.40 23.34
N THR A 231 -45.83 2.99 22.92
CA THR A 231 -46.75 3.70 23.80
C THR A 231 -47.77 2.67 24.30
N SER A 232 -47.76 2.35 25.59
CA SER A 232 -48.92 1.75 26.26
C SER A 232 -48.90 2.13 27.73
N ALA A 233 -50.04 2.65 28.17
CA ALA A 233 -50.35 3.12 29.51
C ALA A 233 -50.28 2.02 30.57
N VAL A 234 -49.97 2.41 31.81
CA VAL A 234 -50.50 1.79 33.03
C VAL A 234 -50.72 2.89 34.07
N GLU A 235 -51.93 2.93 34.59
CA GLU A 235 -52.43 3.74 35.71
C GLU A 235 -51.70 3.42 37.02
N MET A 236 -51.43 4.46 37.82
CA MET A 236 -51.83 4.63 39.23
C MET A 236 -51.58 6.09 39.62
#